data_AF-A0A438JK29-F1
#
_entry.id   AF-A0A438JK29-F1
#
_cell.length_a   1.000
_cell.length_b   1.000
_cell.length_c   1.000
_cell.angle_alpha   90.00
_cell.angle_beta   90.00
_cell.angle_gamma   90.00
#
_symmetry.space_group_name_H-M   'P 1'
#
loop_
_entity.id
_entity.type
_entity.pdbx_description
1 polymer ?
#
loop_
_entity_poly.entity_id
_entity_poly.type
_entity_poly.pdbx_seq_one_letter_code
_entity_poly.pdbx_strand_id
1 'polypeptide(L)'
;MAIEKKPSFDGGYIYQPKSPFKRSTILTVQWSFRYWNVQLWKNLFTKLLNSSPHEDHSRLLQNLRESFQDYMCSNPQLIKKLKHLLVKQRASLCCA
;
A
#
# COMPACT_ATOMS: atom_id res chain seq x y z
N MET A 1 -11.73 -1.77 6.16
CA MET A 1 -10.73 -0.68 6.25
C MET A 1 -11.50 0.62 6.42
N ALA A 2 -11.36 1.30 7.56
CA ALA A 2 -12.11 2.53 7.81
C ALA A 2 -11.39 3.75 7.21
N ILE A 3 -12.14 4.71 6.67
CA ILE A 3 -11.62 5.94 6.04
C ILE A 3 -11.91 7.13 6.97
N GLU A 4 -10.92 8.01 7.12
CA GLU A 4 -11.04 9.30 7.79
C GLU A 4 -11.03 10.43 6.77
N LYS A 5 -11.80 11.47 7.08
CA LYS A 5 -11.85 12.74 6.35
C LYS A 5 -11.07 13.76 7.17
N LYS A 6 -9.96 14.26 6.63
CA LYS A 6 -9.11 15.26 7.27
C LYS A 6 -9.27 16.61 6.58
N PRO A 7 -9.29 17.73 7.31
CA PRO A 7 -9.21 19.05 6.69
C PRO A 7 -7.87 19.21 5.98
N SER A 8 -7.90 19.80 4.79
CA SER A 8 -6.73 20.12 3.98
C SER A 8 -6.37 21.60 4.13
N PHE A 9 -5.11 21.94 3.87
CA PHE A 9 -4.60 23.32 3.96
C PHE A 9 -5.20 24.25 2.89
N ASP A 10 -5.70 23.69 1.78
CA ASP A 10 -6.35 24.39 0.67
C ASP A 10 -7.85 24.68 0.92
N GLY A 11 -8.36 24.39 2.11
CA GLY A 11 -9.78 24.57 2.45
C GLY A 11 -10.68 23.40 2.03
N GLY A 12 -10.10 22.33 1.48
CA GLY A 12 -10.80 21.10 1.14
C GLY A 12 -10.72 20.01 2.22
N TYR A 13 -11.01 18.79 1.81
CA TYR A 13 -10.83 17.61 2.64
C TYR A 13 -10.01 16.56 1.92
N ILE A 14 -9.13 15.89 2.66
CA ILE A 14 -8.35 14.74 2.20
C ILE A 14 -8.84 13.49 2.91
N TYR A 15 -9.18 12.47 2.13
CA TYR A 15 -9.56 11.15 2.59
C TYR A 15 -8.32 10.27 2.73
N GLN A 16 -8.17 9.66 3.91
CA GLN A 16 -7.08 8.72 4.20
C GLN A 16 -7.60 7.51 4.98
N PRO A 17 -6.86 6.39 4.97
CA PRO A 17 -7.17 5.27 5.85
C PRO A 17 -7.00 5.64 7.33
N LYS A 18 -7.97 5.28 8.18
CA LYS A 18 -7.90 5.45 9.66
C LYS A 18 -6.79 4.61 10.30
N SER A 19 -6.43 3.49 9.68
CA SER A 19 -5.45 2.57 10.25
C SER A 19 -4.06 3.19 10.18
N PRO A 20 -3.31 3.23 11.29
CA PRO A 20 -1.92 3.65 11.24
C PRO A 20 -1.16 2.66 10.36
N PHE A 21 -0.39 3.18 9.40
CA PHE A 21 0.62 2.41 8.67
C PHE A 21 1.81 2.01 9.58
N LYS A 22 1.56 1.76 10.88
CA LYS A 22 2.57 1.60 11.93
C LYS A 22 2.54 0.17 12.49
N ARG A 23 3.72 -0.44 12.54
CA ARG A 23 4.05 -1.66 13.28
C ARG A 23 3.60 -1.50 14.73
N SER A 24 2.58 -2.27 15.14
CA SER A 24 2.35 -2.56 16.56
C SER A 24 3.25 -3.73 16.96
N THR A 25 4.05 -3.52 18.00
CA THR A 25 5.17 -4.35 18.46
C THR A 25 4.78 -5.74 19.01
N ILE A 26 3.51 -6.16 18.90
CA ILE A 26 3.03 -7.42 19.51
C ILE A 26 2.38 -8.38 18.48
N LEU A 27 2.08 -7.94 17.24
CA LEU A 27 1.47 -8.77 16.18
C LEU A 27 2.35 -8.84 14.91
N THR A 28 3.65 -9.07 15.12
CA THR A 28 4.73 -8.65 14.21
C THR A 28 4.95 -9.51 12.97
N VAL A 29 4.28 -10.64 12.76
CA VAL A 29 4.63 -11.50 11.60
C VAL A 29 3.77 -11.23 10.36
N GLN A 30 2.46 -10.98 10.51
CA GLN A 30 1.54 -10.91 9.37
C GLN A 30 1.29 -9.48 8.85
N TRP A 31 1.38 -8.47 9.71
CA TRP A 31 1.11 -7.08 9.33
C TRP A 31 2.35 -6.29 8.91
N SER A 32 3.53 -6.63 9.44
CA SER A 32 4.83 -6.11 9.01
C SER A 32 5.11 -6.32 7.52
N PHE A 33 4.42 -7.30 6.92
CA PHE A 33 4.54 -7.64 5.52
C PHE A 33 3.73 -6.75 4.57
N ARG A 34 2.66 -6.15 5.07
CA ARG A 34 1.69 -5.48 4.19
C ARG A 34 2.16 -4.10 3.72
N TYR A 35 3.03 -3.43 4.48
CA TYR A 35 3.43 -2.05 4.20
C TYR A 35 4.96 -1.87 4.29
N TRP A 36 5.71 -2.60 3.46
CA TRP A 36 7.17 -2.49 3.43
C TRP A 36 7.64 -1.05 3.13
N ASN A 37 6.92 -0.34 2.27
CA ASN A 37 7.12 1.08 2.02
C ASN A 37 5.86 1.87 2.39
N VAL A 38 5.79 2.32 3.63
CA VAL A 38 4.66 3.08 4.18
C VAL A 38 4.31 4.30 3.32
N GLN A 39 5.31 5.00 2.79
CA GLN A 39 5.09 6.18 1.95
C GLN A 39 4.46 5.83 0.61
N LEU A 40 4.90 4.75 -0.02
CA LEU A 40 4.33 4.27 -1.28
C LEU A 40 2.85 3.91 -1.13
N TRP A 41 2.49 3.22 -0.04
CA TRP A 41 1.10 2.89 0.26
C TRP A 41 0.28 4.12 0.64
N LYS A 42 0.84 5.05 1.41
CA LYS A 42 0.18 6.32 1.73
C LYS A 42 -0.14 7.11 0.45
N ASN A 43 0.80 7.15 -0.50
CA ASN A 43 0.62 7.78 -1.80
C ASN A 43 -0.49 7.09 -2.60
N LEU A 44 -0.52 5.75 -2.64
CA LEU A 44 -1.57 4.98 -3.29
C LEU A 44 -2.96 5.38 -2.78
N PHE A 45 -3.17 5.31 -1.47
CA PHE A 45 -4.48 5.61 -0.89
C PHE A 45 -4.86 7.08 -1.04
N THR A 46 -3.88 7.99 -0.92
CA THR A 46 -4.15 9.41 -1.11
C THR A 46 -4.59 9.69 -2.54
N LYS A 47 -3.90 9.15 -3.55
CA LYS A 47 -4.27 9.37 -4.97
C LYS A 47 -5.62 8.73 -5.32
N LEU A 48 -5.90 7.51 -4.85
CA LEU A 48 -7.13 6.80 -5.20
C LEU A 48 -8.37 7.34 -4.45
N LEU A 49 -8.23 7.76 -3.20
CA LEU A 49 -9.37 8.24 -2.40
C LEU A 49 -9.71 9.71 -2.67
N ASN A 50 -8.84 10.44 -3.37
CA ASN A 50 -8.99 11.87 -3.62
C ASN A 50 -8.93 12.21 -5.12
N SER A 51 -9.10 11.23 -6.01
CA SER A 51 -9.12 11.48 -7.45
C SER A 51 -10.40 12.21 -7.86
N SER A 52 -10.26 13.24 -8.70
CA SER A 52 -11.39 14.02 -9.22
C SER A 52 -12.06 13.27 -10.39
N PRO A 53 -13.39 13.40 -10.60
CA PRO A 53 -14.07 12.86 -11.78
C PRO A 53 -13.56 13.44 -13.12
N HIS A 54 -12.84 14.56 -13.08
CA HIS A 54 -12.26 15.22 -14.25
C HIS A 54 -10.80 14.84 -14.49
N GLU A 55 -10.18 14.04 -13.61
CA GLU A 55 -8.81 13.59 -13.79
C GLU A 55 -8.71 12.41 -14.77
N ASP A 56 -7.55 12.34 -15.45
CA ASP A 56 -7.19 11.17 -16.24
C ASP A 56 -6.87 9.98 -15.33
N HIS A 57 -7.91 9.19 -15.05
CA HIS A 57 -7.80 7.98 -14.23
C HIS A 57 -6.83 6.95 -14.82
N SER A 58 -6.73 6.84 -16.14
CA SER A 58 -5.82 5.90 -16.80
C SER A 58 -4.36 6.27 -16.50
N ARG A 59 -4.01 7.56 -16.65
CA ARG A 59 -2.68 8.06 -16.31
C ARG A 59 -2.39 7.98 -14.82
N LEU A 60 -3.38 8.24 -13.95
CA LEU A 60 -3.23 8.08 -12.51
C LEU A 60 -2.89 6.64 -12.13
N LEU A 61 -3.61 5.66 -12.68
CA LEU A 61 -3.37 4.23 -12.42
C LEU A 61 -2.03 3.77 -13.00
N GLN A 62 -1.65 4.24 -14.19
CA GLN A 62 -0.35 3.96 -14.78
C GLN A 62 0.79 4.45 -13.87
N ASN A 63 0.74 5.72 -13.43
CA ASN A 63 1.76 6.30 -12.56
C ASN A 63 1.87 5.55 -11.21
N LEU A 64 0.73 5.10 -10.67
CA LEU A 64 0.71 4.27 -9.46
C LEU A 64 1.38 2.92 -9.71
N ARG A 65 1.06 2.24 -10.82
CA ARG A 65 1.70 0.97 -11.19
C ARG A 65 3.20 1.10 -11.32
N GLU A 66 3.68 2.13 -12.04
CA GLU A 66 5.11 2.41 -12.23
C GLU A 66 5.81 2.65 -10.89
N SER A 67 5.23 3.46 -10.00
CA SER A 67 5.78 3.71 -8.66
C SER A 67 6.01 2.43 -7.85
N PHE A 68 5.09 1.45 -7.96
CA PHE A 68 5.23 0.16 -7.28
C PHE A 68 6.25 -0.75 -7.98
N GLN A 69 6.27 -0.74 -9.31
CA GLN A 69 7.23 -1.49 -10.09
C GLN A 69 8.67 -1.03 -9.82
N ASP A 70 8.92 0.28 -9.82
CA ASP A 70 10.21 0.88 -9.51
C ASP A 70 10.66 0.48 -8.10
N TYR A 71 9.76 0.53 -7.13
CA TYR A 71 10.05 0.10 -5.77
C TYR A 71 10.43 -1.40 -5.70
N MET A 72 9.70 -2.28 -6.40
CA MET A 72 10.04 -3.71 -6.44
C MET A 72 11.37 -3.99 -7.14
N CYS A 73 11.66 -3.28 -8.22
CA CYS A 73 12.89 -3.43 -9.01
C CYS A 73 14.12 -2.80 -8.32
N SER A 74 13.93 -1.76 -7.50
CA SER A 74 15.02 -1.08 -6.77
C SER A 74 15.76 -1.98 -5.78
N ASN A 75 15.11 -3.04 -5.29
CA ASN A 75 15.71 -3.97 -4.34
C ASN A 75 15.38 -5.43 -4.71
N PRO A 76 16.28 -6.13 -5.41
CA PRO A 76 16.10 -7.52 -5.80
C PRO A 76 15.82 -8.49 -4.63
N GLN A 77 16.22 -8.15 -3.41
CA GLN A 77 15.95 -8.95 -2.21
C GLN A 77 14.48 -8.93 -1.81
N LEU A 78 13.73 -7.86 -2.15
CA LEU A 78 12.29 -7.79 -1.90
C LEU A 78 11.55 -8.85 -2.69
N ILE A 79 11.88 -8.99 -3.97
CA ILE A 79 11.26 -10.00 -4.85
C ILE A 79 11.59 -11.41 -4.36
N LYS A 80 12.86 -11.67 -3.98
CA LYS A 80 13.26 -12.97 -3.42
C LYS A 80 12.48 -13.29 -2.15
N LYS A 81 12.34 -12.32 -1.23
CA LYS A 81 11.59 -12.53 0.00
C LYS A 81 10.09 -12.70 -0.26
N LEU A 82 9.50 -11.93 -1.18
CA LEU A 82 8.11 -12.08 -1.60
C LEU A 82 7.85 -13.50 -2.11
N LYS A 83 8.68 -14.00 -3.03
CA LYS A 83 8.59 -15.38 -3.53
C LYS A 83 8.67 -16.40 -2.40
N HIS A 84 9.63 -16.25 -1.48
CA HIS A 84 9.78 -17.16 -0.35
C HIS A 84 8.52 -17.23 0.53
N LEU A 85 7.87 -16.09 0.79
CA LEU A 85 6.66 -16.08 1.62
C LEU A 85 5.45 -16.59 0.89
N LEU A 86 5.34 -16.37 -0.42
CA LEU A 86 4.26 -16.95 -1.22
C LEU A 86 4.34 -18.48 -1.18
N VAL A 87 5.55 -19.04 -1.25
CA VAL A 87 5.76 -20.49 -1.04
C VAL A 87 5.31 -20.91 0.36
N LYS A 88 5.73 -20.18 1.40
CA LYS A 88 5.33 -20.47 2.79
C LYS A 88 3.81 -20.37 3.01
N GLN A 89 3.18 -19.37 2.42
CA GLN A 89 1.73 -19.16 2.48
C GLN A 89 1.00 -20.29 1.76
N ARG A 90 1.46 -20.70 0.57
CA ARG A 90 0.90 -21.84 -0.16
C ARG A 90 0.99 -23.12 0.66
N ALA A 91 2.16 -23.40 1.25
CA ALA A 91 2.33 -24.56 2.12
C ALA A 91 1.37 -24.52 3.32
N SER A 92 1.22 -23.37 3.96
CA SER A 92 0.28 -23.21 5.09
C SER A 92 -1.18 -23.38 4.72
N LEU A 93 -1.58 -23.03 3.48
CA LEU A 93 -2.97 -23.15 3.00
C LEU A 93 -3.30 -24.56 2.50
N CYS A 94 -2.30 -25.31 2.04
CA CYS A 94 -2.46 -26.68 1.52
C CYS A 94 -2.26 -27.77 2.59
N CYS A 95 -2.11 -27.41 3.87
CA CYS A 95 -2.06 -28.35 4.99
C CYS A 95 -3.42 -28.50 5.71
N ALA A 96 -4.53 -28.20 5.02
CA ALA A 96 -5.90 -28.42 5.49
C ALA A 96 -6.55 -29.57 4.74
#